data_AF-A0A9P4WX51-F1
#
_entry.id   AF-A0A9P4WX51-F1
#
_cell.length_a   1.000
_cell.length_b   1.000
_cell.length_c   1.000
_cell.angle_alpha   90.00
_cell.angle_beta   90.00
_cell.angle_gamma   90.00
#
_symmetry.space_group_name_H-M   'P 1'
#
loop_
_entity.id
_entity.type
_entity.pdbx_description
1 polymer ?
#
loop_
_entity_poly.entity_id
_entity_poly.type
_entity_poly.pdbx_seq_one_letter_code
_entity_poly.pdbx_strand_id
1 'polypeptide(L)'
;MTSQDWGEEFERYDICDYIAVLVSGMLSRAHRLDTLHVRLNNLDAQPTTEDALAATSVLIQSFRRLRCVRRPRLMGVYQDARLANMYCRHDSLHNHCQSNCIRPPSLEPVPVLVPGMSAFDDIAAPWEQTLAQRAPTNLTPISSLTKLFVEFKEFHNKVAVAMPHIARPGRQCFLHQARVARECGDIGWFRAVAAQLMASWRHHVQLQNAQRHEVNVALERMMDADTYPGGRGARPRVRD
;
A
#
# COMPACT_ATOMS: atom_id res chain seq x y z
N MET A 1 23.66 -15.76 3.45
CA MET A 1 22.69 -14.79 3.98
C MET A 1 21.76 -14.44 2.84
N THR A 2 20.61 -15.09 2.82
CA THR A 2 19.66 -15.05 1.71
C THR A 2 19.03 -13.66 1.62
N SER A 3 19.21 -13.03 0.46
CA SER A 3 18.44 -11.86 0.03
C SER A 3 16.98 -12.30 -0.06
N GLN A 4 16.26 -12.22 1.06
CA GLN A 4 14.84 -12.52 1.12
C GLN A 4 14.10 -11.41 0.36
N ASP A 5 13.48 -11.81 -0.74
CA ASP A 5 12.94 -10.96 -1.80
C ASP A 5 11.92 -9.91 -1.31
N TRP A 6 12.38 -8.66 -1.33
CA TRP A 6 11.57 -7.47 -1.07
C TRP A 6 10.46 -7.24 -2.10
N GLY A 7 10.64 -7.75 -3.32
CA GLY A 7 9.69 -7.60 -4.42
C GLY A 7 8.37 -8.32 -4.11
N GLU A 8 8.44 -9.57 -3.68
CA GLU A 8 7.25 -10.42 -3.50
C GLU A 8 6.30 -9.92 -2.41
N GLU A 9 6.84 -9.43 -1.28
CA GLU A 9 6.01 -8.91 -0.19
C GLU A 9 5.32 -7.59 -0.59
N PHE A 10 6.04 -6.71 -1.32
CA PHE A 10 5.49 -5.45 -1.81
C PHE A 10 4.42 -5.69 -2.89
N GLU A 11 4.69 -6.57 -3.85
CA GLU A 11 3.77 -6.98 -4.90
C GLU A 11 2.46 -7.54 -4.32
N ARG A 12 2.55 -8.37 -3.27
CA ARG A 12 1.36 -8.92 -2.59
C ARG A 12 0.42 -7.84 -2.08
N TYR A 13 0.95 -6.79 -1.45
CA TYR A 13 0.07 -5.74 -0.96
C TYR A 13 -0.49 -4.86 -2.07
N ASP A 14 0.25 -4.63 -3.15
CA ASP A 14 -0.26 -3.88 -4.31
C ASP A 14 -1.39 -4.64 -5.01
N ILE A 15 -1.27 -5.97 -5.10
CA ILE A 15 -2.39 -6.84 -5.50
C ILE A 15 -3.57 -6.67 -4.53
N CYS A 16 -3.35 -6.59 -3.22
CA CYS A 16 -4.42 -6.36 -2.24
C CYS A 16 -5.15 -5.03 -2.47
N ASP A 17 -4.40 -3.94 -2.67
CA ASP A 17 -4.98 -2.63 -2.97
C ASP A 17 -5.77 -2.66 -4.29
N TYR A 18 -5.26 -3.35 -5.32
CA TYR A 18 -5.98 -3.56 -6.58
C TYR A 18 -7.28 -4.35 -6.39
N ILE A 19 -7.24 -5.47 -5.65
CA ILE A 19 -8.42 -6.25 -5.29
C ILE A 19 -9.42 -5.38 -4.51
N ALA A 20 -8.96 -4.58 -3.55
CA ALA A 20 -9.84 -3.70 -2.77
C ALA A 20 -10.57 -2.68 -3.64
N VAL A 21 -9.91 -2.16 -4.70
CA VAL A 21 -10.52 -1.31 -5.72
C VAL A 21 -11.56 -2.08 -6.54
N LEU A 22 -11.26 -3.30 -7.00
CA LEU A 22 -12.22 -4.15 -7.73
C LEU A 22 -13.45 -4.48 -6.88
N VAL A 23 -13.24 -4.84 -5.60
CA VAL A 23 -14.31 -5.13 -4.65
C VAL A 23 -15.22 -3.91 -4.47
N SER A 24 -14.61 -2.75 -4.20
CA SER A 24 -15.37 -1.52 -3.91
C SER A 24 -16.01 -0.92 -5.16
N GLY A 25 -15.34 -0.99 -6.32
CA GLY A 25 -15.76 -0.33 -7.56
C GLY A 25 -16.67 -1.19 -8.44
N MET A 26 -16.49 -2.51 -8.45
CA MET A 26 -17.23 -3.42 -9.33
C MET A 26 -18.14 -4.35 -8.55
N LEU A 27 -17.57 -5.18 -7.67
CA LEU A 27 -18.34 -6.26 -7.02
C LEU A 27 -19.44 -5.71 -6.11
N SER A 28 -19.16 -4.64 -5.36
CA SER A 28 -20.15 -4.05 -4.45
C SER A 28 -21.34 -3.40 -5.18
N ARG A 29 -21.12 -2.95 -6.42
CA ARG A 29 -22.14 -2.28 -7.25
C ARG A 29 -23.01 -3.25 -8.03
N ALA A 30 -22.64 -4.54 -8.07
CA ALA A 30 -23.49 -5.55 -8.66
C ALA A 30 -24.83 -5.58 -7.91
N HIS A 31 -25.94 -5.38 -8.63
CA HIS A 31 -27.28 -5.36 -8.02
C HIS A 31 -27.58 -6.64 -7.24
N ARG A 32 -27.05 -7.79 -7.70
CA ARG A 32 -27.15 -9.10 -7.05
C ARG A 32 -25.91 -9.93 -7.37
N LEU A 33 -25.02 -10.11 -6.39
CA LEU A 33 -23.87 -10.99 -6.52
C LEU A 33 -24.22 -12.39 -5.99
N ASP A 34 -24.78 -13.23 -6.86
CA ASP A 34 -25.24 -14.58 -6.48
C ASP A 34 -24.07 -15.54 -6.22
N THR A 35 -23.01 -15.48 -7.01
CA THR A 35 -21.87 -16.41 -6.91
C THR A 35 -20.57 -15.63 -7.05
N LEU A 36 -19.61 -15.91 -6.17
CA LEU A 36 -18.24 -15.40 -6.28
C LEU A 36 -17.28 -16.57 -6.06
N HIS A 37 -16.57 -16.96 -7.11
CA HIS A 37 -15.51 -17.97 -7.00
C HIS A 37 -14.16 -17.26 -7.07
N VAL A 38 -13.36 -17.41 -6.01
CA VAL A 38 -12.00 -16.87 -5.95
C VAL A 38 -11.03 -18.02 -6.05
N ARG A 39 -10.11 -17.92 -7.00
CA ARG A 39 -9.01 -18.86 -7.18
C ARG A 39 -7.71 -18.08 -7.14
N LEU A 40 -6.77 -18.53 -6.32
CA LEU A 40 -5.45 -17.92 -6.24
C LEU A 40 -4.47 -18.77 -7.04
N ASN A 41 -3.59 -18.10 -7.78
CA ASN A 41 -2.48 -18.76 -8.44
C ASN A 41 -1.19 -18.21 -7.87
N ASN A 42 -0.33 -19.08 -7.37
CA ASN A 42 1.03 -18.73 -7.00
C ASN A 42 1.95 -18.95 -8.21
N LEU A 43 2.78 -17.94 -8.50
CA LEU A 43 3.73 -17.96 -9.60
C LEU A 43 5.08 -18.56 -9.17
N ASP A 44 5.32 -18.71 -7.87
CA ASP A 44 6.58 -19.22 -7.35
C ASP A 44 6.80 -20.68 -7.70
N ALA A 45 8.06 -21.04 -7.91
CA ALA A 45 8.45 -22.35 -8.46
C ALA A 45 8.18 -23.51 -7.50
N GLN A 46 8.11 -23.29 -6.17
CA GLN A 46 7.70 -24.28 -5.15
C GLN A 46 7.32 -23.58 -3.82
N PRO A 47 6.10 -23.04 -3.66
CA PRO A 47 5.70 -22.46 -2.39
C PRO A 47 5.53 -23.55 -1.33
N THR A 48 6.02 -23.30 -0.11
CA THR A 48 5.65 -24.14 1.02
C THR A 48 4.17 -23.95 1.35
N THR A 49 3.55 -24.95 1.99
CA THR A 49 2.16 -24.85 2.44
C THR A 49 1.95 -23.65 3.37
N GLU A 50 2.90 -23.36 4.25
CA GLU A 50 2.86 -22.22 5.17
C GLU A 50 2.91 -20.87 4.43
N ASP A 51 3.82 -20.74 3.45
CA ASP A 51 3.91 -19.51 2.64
C ASP A 51 2.63 -19.27 1.84
N ALA A 52 2.08 -20.34 1.25
CA ALA A 52 0.83 -20.27 0.52
C ALA A 52 -0.35 -19.87 1.42
N LEU A 53 -0.40 -20.38 2.66
CA LEU A 53 -1.43 -20.00 3.64
C LEU A 53 -1.30 -18.54 4.06
N ALA A 54 -0.08 -18.08 4.35
CA ALA A 54 0.19 -16.70 4.71
C ALA A 54 -0.19 -15.73 3.58
N ALA A 55 0.24 -16.02 2.35
CA ALA A 55 -0.11 -15.21 1.18
C ALA A 55 -1.62 -15.20 0.91
N THR A 56 -2.27 -16.36 1.01
CA THR A 56 -3.74 -16.47 0.84
C THR A 56 -4.47 -15.62 1.84
N SER A 57 -4.09 -15.73 3.13
CA SER A 57 -4.71 -14.98 4.22
C SER A 57 -4.66 -13.47 3.97
N VAL A 58 -3.52 -12.96 3.50
CA VAL A 58 -3.36 -11.53 3.16
C VAL A 58 -4.24 -11.15 1.96
N LEU A 59 -4.24 -11.93 0.88
CA LEU A 59 -5.01 -11.60 -0.33
C LEU A 59 -6.53 -11.61 -0.08
N ILE A 60 -7.04 -12.61 0.63
CA ILE A 60 -8.48 -12.74 0.87
C ILE A 60 -9.02 -11.68 1.84
N GLN A 61 -8.17 -11.08 2.69
CA GLN A 61 -8.54 -9.96 3.56
C GLN A 61 -9.05 -8.76 2.76
N SER A 62 -8.61 -8.57 1.53
CA SER A 62 -9.09 -7.49 0.65
C SER A 62 -10.60 -7.58 0.36
N PHE A 63 -11.19 -8.77 0.48
CA PHE A 63 -12.62 -9.00 0.33
C PHE A 63 -13.41 -8.83 1.64
N ARG A 64 -12.75 -8.61 2.78
CA ARG A 64 -13.37 -8.52 4.13
C ARG A 64 -14.56 -7.57 4.19
N ARG A 65 -14.61 -6.54 3.35
CA ARG A 65 -15.67 -5.54 3.34
C ARG A 65 -16.88 -5.93 2.49
N LEU A 66 -16.74 -6.91 1.61
CA LEU A 66 -17.82 -7.37 0.74
C LEU A 66 -18.84 -8.19 1.55
N ARG A 67 -20.12 -7.93 1.33
CA ARG A 67 -21.26 -8.59 1.99
C ARG A 67 -22.31 -8.97 0.96
N CYS A 68 -23.28 -9.77 1.41
CA CYS A 68 -24.45 -10.18 0.64
C CYS A 68 -24.10 -11.05 -0.59
N VAL A 69 -22.98 -11.76 -0.58
CA VAL A 69 -22.65 -12.75 -1.61
C VAL A 69 -23.41 -14.03 -1.30
N ARG A 70 -24.27 -14.53 -2.20
CA ARG A 70 -25.11 -15.69 -1.86
C ARG A 70 -24.32 -17.00 -1.81
N ARG A 71 -23.33 -17.16 -2.68
CA ARG A 71 -22.44 -18.34 -2.78
C ARG A 71 -20.99 -17.91 -2.98
N PRO A 72 -20.33 -17.36 -1.95
CA PRO A 72 -18.89 -17.15 -1.99
C PRO A 72 -18.19 -18.51 -1.89
N ARG A 73 -17.14 -18.71 -2.70
CA ARG A 73 -16.33 -19.92 -2.64
C ARG A 73 -14.86 -19.61 -2.89
N LEU A 74 -14.00 -20.04 -1.98
CA LEU A 74 -12.56 -20.07 -2.20
C LEU A 74 -12.23 -21.42 -2.83
N MET A 75 -11.80 -21.40 -4.09
CA MET A 75 -11.61 -22.61 -4.89
C MET A 75 -10.30 -23.33 -4.61
N GLY A 76 -9.32 -22.63 -4.04
CA GLY A 76 -7.99 -23.14 -3.77
C GLY A 76 -6.88 -22.21 -4.25
N VAL A 77 -5.66 -22.58 -3.85
CA VAL A 77 -4.39 -22.03 -4.31
C VAL A 77 -3.74 -23.06 -5.20
N TYR A 78 -3.42 -22.62 -6.40
CA TYR A 78 -2.81 -23.48 -7.40
C TYR A 78 -1.48 -22.89 -7.82
N GLN A 79 -0.58 -23.77 -8.22
CA GLN A 79 0.65 -23.39 -8.87
C GLN A 79 0.46 -23.49 -10.37
N ASP A 80 0.75 -22.39 -11.06
CA ASP A 80 0.75 -22.36 -12.52
C ASP A 80 1.90 -21.49 -13.04
N ALA A 81 3.05 -22.13 -13.22
CA ALA A 81 4.25 -21.50 -13.76
C ALA A 81 4.08 -21.00 -15.22
N ARG A 82 2.99 -21.37 -15.91
CA ARG A 82 2.77 -21.01 -17.33
C ARG A 82 1.75 -19.89 -17.52
N LEU A 83 0.86 -19.63 -16.55
CA LEU A 83 0.02 -18.42 -16.51
C LEU A 83 0.86 -17.14 -16.44
N ALA A 84 1.92 -17.11 -15.61
CA ALA A 84 2.91 -16.02 -15.63
C ALA A 84 3.48 -15.79 -17.02
N ASN A 85 3.86 -16.87 -17.72
CA ASN A 85 4.43 -16.77 -19.06
C ASN A 85 3.43 -16.28 -20.13
N MET A 86 2.13 -16.44 -19.94
CA MET A 86 1.10 -15.92 -20.85
C MET A 86 0.77 -14.45 -20.60
N TYR A 87 0.66 -14.03 -19.33
CA TYR A 87 0.30 -12.65 -18.99
C TYR A 87 1.50 -11.70 -18.90
N CYS A 88 2.69 -12.18 -18.52
CA CYS A 88 3.90 -11.34 -18.41
C CYS A 88 4.69 -11.19 -19.72
N ARG A 89 4.39 -11.96 -20.78
CA ARG A 89 5.07 -11.84 -22.10
C ARG A 89 4.49 -10.75 -23.02
N HIS A 90 3.48 -10.00 -22.57
CA HIS A 90 2.90 -8.93 -23.39
C HIS A 90 3.79 -7.68 -23.53
N ASP A 91 4.85 -7.53 -22.73
CA ASP A 91 5.81 -6.43 -22.86
C ASP A 91 6.94 -6.69 -23.88
N SER A 92 6.89 -7.80 -24.63
CA SER A 92 7.97 -8.20 -25.55
C SER A 92 7.46 -8.68 -26.91
N LEU A 93 6.52 -7.98 -27.54
CA LEU A 93 6.13 -8.26 -28.93
C LEU A 93 5.96 -6.98 -29.74
N HIS A 94 7.07 -6.29 -29.97
CA HIS A 94 7.30 -5.68 -31.27
C HIS A 94 7.80 -6.79 -32.21
N ASN A 95 7.11 -6.98 -33.33
CA ASN A 95 7.41 -7.91 -34.41
C ASN A 95 7.15 -9.40 -34.13
N HIS A 96 5.96 -9.89 -34.49
CA HIS A 96 5.82 -10.86 -35.60
C HIS A 96 4.33 -11.16 -35.87
N CYS A 97 3.86 -10.72 -37.03
CA CYS A 97 2.61 -11.12 -37.63
C CYS A 97 2.69 -12.58 -38.10
N GLN A 98 2.50 -13.56 -37.21
CA GLN A 98 2.06 -14.90 -37.62
C GLN A 98 1.07 -15.46 -36.58
N SER A 99 -0.20 -15.39 -36.97
CA SER A 99 -1.35 -16.01 -36.33
C SER A 99 -1.21 -17.53 -36.36
N ASN A 100 -0.49 -18.10 -35.39
CA ASN A 100 -0.67 -19.48 -34.98
C ASN A 100 -1.38 -19.44 -33.63
N CYS A 101 -2.60 -19.96 -33.57
CA CYS A 101 -3.34 -20.13 -32.32
C CYS A 101 -2.49 -20.97 -31.35
N ILE A 102 -1.83 -20.31 -30.41
CA ILE A 102 -1.16 -20.98 -29.31
C ILE A 102 -2.28 -21.57 -28.45
N ARG A 103 -2.62 -22.85 -28.65
CA ARG A 103 -3.34 -23.61 -27.63
C ARG A 103 -2.38 -23.75 -26.46
N PRO A 104 -2.65 -23.15 -25.30
CA PRO A 104 -1.83 -23.45 -24.14
C PRO A 104 -1.97 -24.96 -23.85
N PRO A 105 -0.87 -25.68 -23.61
CA PRO A 105 -0.96 -27.07 -23.18
C PRO A 105 -1.78 -27.12 -21.89
N SER A 106 -2.91 -27.81 -21.96
CA SER A 106 -3.77 -28.15 -20.82
C SER A 106 -3.01 -29.08 -19.89
N LEU A 107 -2.18 -28.53 -19.02
CA LEU A 107 -1.72 -29.20 -17.81
C LEU A 107 -2.59 -28.68 -16.69
N GLU A 108 -3.24 -29.60 -15.98
CA GLU A 108 -4.03 -29.25 -14.82
C GLU A 108 -3.14 -28.53 -13.80
N PRO A 109 -3.57 -27.37 -13.31
CA PRO A 109 -2.78 -26.57 -12.40
C PRO A 109 -2.53 -27.35 -11.10
N VAL A 110 -1.30 -27.32 -10.60
CA VAL A 110 -0.90 -28.16 -9.46
C VAL A 110 -1.53 -27.59 -8.19
N PRO A 111 -2.37 -28.34 -7.46
CA PRO A 111 -2.99 -27.85 -6.24
C PRO A 111 -1.94 -27.71 -5.13
N VAL A 112 -1.91 -26.56 -4.45
CA VAL A 112 -1.05 -26.30 -3.28
C VAL A 112 -1.89 -26.31 -2.00
N LEU A 113 -3.01 -25.61 -2.03
CA LEU A 113 -4.01 -25.58 -0.95
C LEU A 113 -5.39 -25.73 -1.58
N VAL A 114 -6.17 -26.72 -1.15
CA VAL A 114 -7.48 -27.01 -1.75
C VAL A 114 -8.51 -27.35 -0.67
N PRO A 115 -9.82 -27.21 -0.98
CA PRO A 115 -10.89 -27.66 -0.09
C PRO A 115 -10.69 -29.09 0.39
N GLY A 116 -10.92 -29.32 1.68
CA GLY A 116 -10.70 -30.61 2.35
C GLY A 116 -9.35 -30.73 3.05
N MET A 117 -8.44 -29.77 2.85
CA MET A 117 -7.25 -29.62 3.70
C MET A 117 -7.62 -28.76 4.90
N SER A 118 -7.37 -29.23 6.13
CA SER A 118 -7.76 -28.52 7.36
C SER A 118 -7.28 -27.06 7.37
N ALA A 119 -5.99 -26.83 7.09
CA ALA A 119 -5.42 -25.49 7.10
C ALA A 119 -6.05 -24.54 6.06
N PHE A 120 -6.54 -25.08 4.94
CA PHE A 120 -7.27 -24.29 3.94
C PHE A 120 -8.71 -24.04 4.38
N ASP A 121 -9.40 -25.06 4.89
CA ASP A 121 -10.79 -24.93 5.33
C ASP A 121 -10.92 -23.98 6.53
N ASP A 122 -9.92 -23.95 7.41
CA ASP A 122 -9.81 -23.03 8.56
C ASP A 122 -9.79 -21.56 8.15
N ILE A 123 -9.27 -21.23 6.97
CA ILE A 123 -9.29 -19.86 6.43
C ILE A 123 -10.47 -19.62 5.48
N ALA A 124 -10.86 -20.63 4.70
CA ALA A 124 -11.91 -20.51 3.70
C ALA A 124 -13.29 -20.36 4.35
N ALA A 125 -13.63 -21.20 5.33
CA ALA A 125 -14.97 -21.20 5.91
C ALA A 125 -15.33 -19.87 6.61
N PRO A 126 -14.47 -19.28 7.48
CA PRO A 126 -14.76 -17.98 8.08
C PRO A 126 -14.86 -16.86 7.04
N TRP A 127 -14.04 -16.91 5.99
CA TRP A 127 -14.06 -15.95 4.91
C TRP A 127 -15.37 -16.04 4.10
N GLU A 128 -15.74 -17.23 3.63
CA GLU A 128 -16.99 -17.48 2.90
C GLU A 128 -18.20 -17.07 3.72
N GLN A 129 -18.23 -17.44 5.01
CA GLN A 129 -19.29 -17.03 5.93
C GLN A 129 -19.37 -15.50 6.04
N THR A 130 -18.22 -14.82 6.16
CA THR A 130 -18.14 -13.36 6.25
C THR A 130 -18.73 -12.68 5.02
N LEU A 131 -18.45 -13.19 3.83
CA LEU A 131 -18.97 -12.64 2.57
C LEU A 131 -20.48 -12.89 2.41
N ALA A 132 -20.97 -14.03 2.92
CA ALA A 132 -22.38 -14.40 2.87
C ALA A 132 -23.26 -13.69 3.90
N GLN A 133 -22.67 -13.01 4.88
CA GLN A 133 -23.41 -12.23 5.86
C GLN A 133 -24.30 -11.19 5.16
N ARG A 134 -25.56 -11.13 5.60
CA ARG A 134 -26.49 -10.07 5.20
C ARG A 134 -26.07 -8.76 5.86
N ALA A 135 -26.10 -7.69 5.08
CA ALA A 135 -25.86 -6.33 5.54
C ALA A 135 -26.80 -5.37 4.81
N PRO A 136 -27.03 -4.15 5.35
CA PRO A 136 -27.84 -3.14 4.67
C PRO A 136 -27.26 -2.74 3.30
N THR A 137 -25.95 -2.88 3.13
CA THR A 137 -25.22 -2.58 1.92
C THR A 137 -24.26 -3.73 1.58
N ASN A 138 -23.94 -3.91 0.30
CA ASN A 138 -22.96 -4.92 -0.15
C ASN A 138 -21.52 -4.61 0.30
N LEU A 139 -21.26 -3.42 0.86
CA LEU A 139 -19.95 -3.00 1.31
C LEU A 139 -20.05 -2.44 2.72
N THR A 140 -19.24 -2.97 3.64
CA THR A 140 -19.11 -2.40 4.98
C THR A 140 -18.29 -1.09 4.92
N PRO A 141 -18.52 -0.17 5.88
CA PRO A 141 -17.73 1.05 5.98
C PRO A 141 -16.22 0.78 6.06
N ILE A 142 -15.43 1.73 5.57
CA ILE A 142 -13.96 1.71 5.69
C ILE A 142 -13.59 1.84 7.17
N SER A 143 -12.63 1.02 7.64
CA SER A 143 -12.17 1.09 9.02
C SER A 143 -11.47 2.42 9.32
N SER A 144 -11.54 2.88 10.56
CA SER A 144 -10.81 4.08 11.00
C SER A 144 -9.29 3.94 10.78
N LEU A 145 -8.74 2.74 10.96
CA LEU A 145 -7.33 2.45 10.73
C LEU A 145 -6.95 2.60 9.25
N THR A 146 -7.81 2.18 8.33
CA THR A 146 -7.59 2.38 6.89
C THR A 146 -7.61 3.86 6.53
N LYS A 147 -8.55 4.64 7.09
CA LYS A 147 -8.57 6.10 6.90
C LYS A 147 -7.29 6.75 7.42
N LEU A 148 -6.85 6.34 8.62
CA LEU A 148 -5.63 6.84 9.23
C LEU A 148 -4.39 6.48 8.40
N PHE A 149 -4.34 5.29 7.81
CA PHE A 149 -3.26 4.90 6.89
C PHE A 149 -3.20 5.78 5.64
N VAL A 150 -4.35 6.18 5.08
CA VAL A 150 -4.38 7.09 3.92
C VAL A 150 -3.75 8.43 4.28
N GLU A 151 -4.18 9.06 5.38
CA GLU A 151 -3.60 10.31 5.88
C GLU A 151 -2.11 10.16 6.20
N PHE A 152 -1.72 9.04 6.80
CA PHE A 152 -0.33 8.73 7.08
C PHE A 152 0.51 8.62 5.81
N LYS A 153 0.01 7.94 4.76
CA LYS A 153 0.69 7.82 3.46
C LYS A 153 0.87 9.18 2.81
N GLU A 154 -0.15 10.03 2.82
CA GLU A 154 -0.04 11.39 2.30
C GLU A 154 1.00 12.22 3.06
N PHE A 155 0.97 12.17 4.39
CA PHE A 155 1.94 12.85 5.23
C PHE A 155 3.36 12.34 4.97
N HIS A 156 3.56 11.02 4.93
CA HIS A 156 4.84 10.39 4.60
C HIS A 156 5.36 10.86 3.25
N ASN A 157 4.53 10.90 2.21
CA ASN A 157 4.96 11.34 0.89
C ASN A 157 5.42 12.80 0.89
N LYS A 158 4.72 13.69 1.60
CA LYS A 158 5.12 15.09 1.74
C LYS A 158 6.44 15.22 2.52
N VAL A 159 6.59 14.47 3.61
CA VAL A 159 7.83 14.44 4.40
C VAL A 159 9.00 13.88 3.59
N ALA A 160 8.79 12.82 2.80
CA ALA A 160 9.83 12.23 1.97
C ALA A 160 10.36 13.20 0.89
N VAL A 161 9.52 14.10 0.38
CA VAL A 161 9.98 15.18 -0.52
C VAL A 161 10.92 16.15 0.19
N ALA A 162 10.60 16.55 1.42
CA ALA A 162 11.45 17.46 2.22
C ALA A 162 12.68 16.77 2.82
N MET A 163 12.56 15.47 3.14
CA MET A 163 13.56 14.66 3.83
C MET A 163 13.76 13.32 3.08
N PRO A 164 14.50 13.29 1.96
CA PRO A 164 14.62 12.10 1.11
C PRO A 164 15.15 10.86 1.85
N HIS A 165 15.96 11.05 2.90
CA HIS A 165 16.51 9.96 3.72
C HIS A 165 15.46 9.19 4.55
N ILE A 166 14.22 9.71 4.66
CA ILE A 166 13.09 9.02 5.30
C ILE A 166 12.48 7.97 4.37
N ALA A 167 12.57 8.17 3.04
CA ALA A 167 12.11 7.24 2.02
C ALA A 167 13.10 6.06 1.85
N ARG A 168 13.45 5.40 2.96
CA ARG A 168 14.29 4.21 2.93
C ARG A 168 13.53 3.05 2.27
N PRO A 169 14.17 2.26 1.41
CA PRO A 169 13.57 1.03 0.91
C PRO A 169 13.49 -0.03 2.03
N GLY A 170 12.52 -0.94 1.92
CA GLY A 170 12.42 -2.17 2.73
C GLY A 170 11.61 -2.07 4.02
N ARG A 171 11.78 -3.06 4.92
CA ARG A 171 10.95 -3.32 6.13
C ARG A 171 11.10 -2.23 7.18
N GLN A 172 12.19 -1.49 7.11
CA GLN A 172 12.45 -0.36 7.99
C GLN A 172 11.78 0.93 7.50
N CYS A 173 11.17 0.92 6.32
CA CYS A 173 10.39 2.03 5.82
C CYS A 173 9.15 2.23 6.68
N PHE A 174 8.91 3.48 7.13
CA PHE A 174 7.72 3.82 7.90
C PHE A 174 6.43 3.46 7.16
N LEU A 175 6.39 3.65 5.84
CA LEU A 175 5.22 3.33 5.03
C LEU A 175 4.91 1.83 5.05
N HIS A 176 5.94 0.99 4.98
CA HIS A 176 5.78 -0.46 5.05
C HIS A 176 5.29 -0.88 6.44
N GLN A 177 5.94 -0.43 7.52
CA GLN A 177 5.54 -0.79 8.88
C GLN A 177 4.11 -0.36 9.18
N ALA A 178 3.70 0.83 8.73
CA ALA A 178 2.32 1.29 8.86
C ALA A 178 1.34 0.43 8.04
N ARG A 179 1.76 -0.08 6.88
CA ARG A 179 0.96 -0.99 6.03
C ARG A 179 0.78 -2.34 6.73
N VAL A 180 1.84 -2.91 7.28
CA VAL A 180 1.76 -4.17 8.05
C VAL A 180 0.85 -4.01 9.26
N ALA A 181 1.03 -2.93 10.04
CA ALA A 181 0.16 -2.65 11.20
C ALA A 181 -1.32 -2.50 10.79
N ARG A 182 -1.61 -1.92 9.61
CA ARG A 182 -2.96 -1.85 9.04
C ARG A 182 -3.54 -3.22 8.76
N GLU A 183 -2.80 -4.10 8.08
CA GLU A 183 -3.26 -5.45 7.73
C GLU A 183 -3.46 -6.32 8.98
N CYS A 184 -2.56 -6.22 9.96
CA CYS A 184 -2.69 -6.90 11.24
C CYS A 184 -3.80 -6.32 12.15
N GLY A 185 -4.36 -5.15 11.80
CA GLY A 185 -5.32 -4.46 12.66
C GLY A 185 -4.73 -3.91 13.96
N ASP A 186 -3.40 -3.79 14.05
CA ASP A 186 -2.69 -3.33 15.24
C ASP A 186 -2.56 -1.81 15.27
N ILE A 187 -3.54 -1.16 15.90
CA ILE A 187 -3.54 0.30 16.07
C ILE A 187 -2.41 0.78 16.99
N GLY A 188 -1.94 -0.05 17.93
CA GLY A 188 -0.86 0.30 18.86
C GLY A 188 0.45 0.43 18.12
N TRP A 189 0.79 -0.58 17.32
CA TRP A 189 1.97 -0.56 16.47
C TRP A 189 1.88 0.56 15.43
N PHE A 190 0.72 0.74 14.78
CA PHE A 190 0.52 1.83 13.83
C PHE A 190 0.84 3.19 14.47
N ARG A 191 0.32 3.45 15.67
CA ARG A 191 0.57 4.72 16.39
C ARG A 191 2.04 4.90 16.75
N ALA A 192 2.75 3.82 17.09
CA ALA A 192 4.18 3.88 17.36
C ALA A 192 4.97 4.31 16.11
N VAL A 193 4.67 3.72 14.95
CA VAL A 193 5.29 4.09 13.67
C VAL A 193 4.98 5.55 13.32
N ALA A 194 3.73 5.98 13.49
CA ALA A 194 3.33 7.36 13.26
C ALA A 194 4.05 8.35 14.19
N ALA A 195 4.22 8.00 15.47
CA ALA A 195 4.94 8.82 16.44
C ALA A 195 6.42 9.00 16.05
N GLN A 196 7.07 7.95 15.55
CA GLN A 196 8.45 8.02 15.08
C GLN A 196 8.60 8.97 13.88
N LEU A 197 7.74 8.84 12.87
CA LEU A 197 7.76 9.74 11.70
C LEU A 197 7.50 11.20 12.11
N MET A 198 6.53 11.43 13.00
CA MET A 198 6.26 12.77 13.54
C MET A 198 7.45 13.34 14.30
N ALA A 199 8.19 12.51 15.06
CA ALA A 199 9.38 12.95 15.77
C ALA A 199 10.49 13.35 14.80
N SER A 200 10.73 12.57 13.74
CA SER A 200 11.70 12.92 12.68
C SER A 200 11.34 14.23 12.00
N TRP A 201 10.06 14.44 11.67
CA TRP A 201 9.59 15.69 11.08
C TRP A 201 9.77 16.90 12.01
N ARG A 202 9.38 16.76 13.29
CA ARG A 202 9.56 17.84 14.28
C ARG A 202 11.02 18.22 14.45
N HIS A 203 11.92 17.22 14.50
CA HIS A 203 13.35 17.47 14.59
C HIS A 203 13.88 18.24 13.37
N HIS A 204 13.46 17.85 12.16
CA HIS A 204 13.83 18.58 10.94
C HIS A 204 13.35 20.04 10.94
N VAL A 205 12.09 20.28 11.33
CA VAL A 205 11.54 21.64 11.44
C VAL A 205 12.31 22.47 12.48
N GLN A 206 12.73 21.88 13.59
CA GLN A 206 13.56 22.57 14.58
C GLN A 206 14.91 22.98 14.01
N LEU A 207 15.60 22.09 13.28
CA LEU A 207 16.88 22.41 12.63
C LEU A 207 16.72 23.53 11.59
N GLN A 208 15.68 23.46 10.75
CA GLN A 208 15.38 24.49 9.75
C GLN A 208 15.08 25.85 10.39
N ASN A 209 14.34 25.85 11.50
CA ASN A 209 14.04 27.09 12.23
C ASN A 209 15.28 27.70 12.88
N ALA A 210 16.17 26.88 13.44
CA ALA A 210 17.45 27.34 14.00
C ALA A 210 18.32 27.98 12.91
N GLN A 211 18.48 27.31 11.77
CA GLN A 211 19.23 27.84 10.63
C GLN A 211 18.64 29.15 10.11
N ARG A 212 17.31 29.24 9.98
CA ARG A 212 16.62 30.47 9.57
C ARG A 212 16.86 31.61 10.56
N HIS A 213 16.83 31.32 11.86
CA HIS A 213 17.09 32.31 12.89
C HIS A 213 18.53 32.86 12.80
N GLU A 214 19.52 31.99 12.61
CA GLU A 214 20.93 32.40 12.43
C GLU A 214 21.12 33.33 11.22
N VAL A 215 20.49 33.01 10.08
CA VAL A 215 20.55 33.84 8.88
C VAL A 215 19.85 35.18 9.09
N ASN A 216 18.70 35.20 9.75
CA ASN A 216 17.99 36.45 10.05
C ASN A 216 18.79 37.37 10.97
N VAL A 217 19.44 36.81 12.00
CA VAL A 217 20.33 37.59 12.88
C VAL A 217 21.51 38.17 12.10
N ALA A 218 22.08 37.41 11.15
CA ALA A 218 23.14 37.93 10.29
C ALA A 218 22.64 39.03 9.35
N LEU A 219 21.43 38.90 8.81
CA LEU A 219 20.78 39.91 7.97
C LEU A 219 20.51 41.21 8.74
N GLU A 220 19.97 41.12 9.95
CA GLU A 220 19.73 42.27 10.84
C GLU A 220 21.05 43.01 11.11
N ARG A 221 22.12 42.28 11.46
CA ARG A 221 23.45 42.87 11.66
C ARG A 221 23.99 43.57 10.42
N MET A 222 23.76 43.01 9.23
CA MET A 222 24.16 43.63 7.96
C MET A 222 23.38 44.93 7.72
N MET A 223 22.07 44.92 7.97
CA MET A 223 21.23 46.12 7.85
C MET A 223 21.62 47.21 8.85
N ASP A 224 21.92 46.83 10.09
CA ASP A 224 22.40 47.76 11.11
C ASP A 224 23.77 48.35 10.74
N ALA A 225 24.64 47.55 10.10
CA ALA A 225 25.93 48.01 9.59
C ALA A 225 25.80 48.95 8.38
N ASP A 226 24.71 48.88 7.62
CA ASP A 226 24.37 49.79 6.51
C ASP A 226 23.81 51.14 7.01
N THR A 227 24.19 51.56 8.21
CA THR A 227 23.90 52.90 8.72
C THR A 227 25.05 53.83 8.33
N TYR A 228 24.93 54.52 7.19
CA TYR A 228 25.92 55.50 6.74
C TYR A 228 26.01 56.71 7.70
N PRO A 229 27.19 57.07 8.24
CA PRO A 229 27.38 58.33 8.96
C PRO A 229 27.40 59.49 7.94
N GLY A 230 26.23 59.92 7.50
CA GLY A 230 26.10 60.95 6.45
C GLY A 230 24.76 61.68 6.37
N GLY A 231 23.88 61.52 7.36
CA GLY A 231 22.52 62.10 7.35
C GLY A 231 22.32 63.36 8.21
N ARG A 232 23.33 64.22 8.42
CA ARG A 232 23.04 65.61 8.83
C ARG A 232 22.70 66.42 7.59
N GLY A 233 21.40 66.60 7.35
CA GLY A 233 20.87 67.78 6.65
C GLY A 233 20.14 67.52 5.34
N ALA A 234 18.88 67.09 5.42
CA ALA A 234 17.82 67.58 4.53
C ALA A 234 16.45 67.15 5.09
N ARG A 235 15.97 67.87 6.12
CA ARG A 235 14.51 67.97 6.28
C ARG A 235 14.01 68.81 5.11
N PRO A 236 13.08 68.35 4.28
CA PRO A 236 12.41 69.23 3.34
C PRO A 236 11.63 70.25 4.17
N ARG A 237 12.04 71.52 4.12
CA ARG A 237 11.17 72.61 4.55
C ARG A 237 10.00 72.62 3.57
N VAL A 238 8.86 72.13 4.04
CA VAL A 238 7.56 72.51 3.47
C VAL A 238 7.48 74.03 3.64
N ARG A 239 7.46 74.77 2.53
CA ARG A 239 7.05 76.18 2.51
C ARG A 239 5.55 76.18 2.23
N ASP A 240 4.83 76.83 3.13
CA ASP A 240 3.47 77.32 2.91
C ASP A 240 3.40 78.28 1.72
#